data_AF-A0A345SVX7-F1
#
_entry.id   AF-A0A345SVX7-F1
#
_cell.length_a   1.000
_cell.length_b   1.000
_cell.length_c   1.000
_cell.angle_alpha   90.00
_cell.angle_beta   90.00
_cell.angle_gamma   90.00
#
_symmetry.space_group_name_H-M   'P 1'
#
loop_
_entity.id
_entity.type
_entity.pdbx_description
1 polymer ?
#
loop_
_entity_poly.entity_id
_entity_poly.type
_entity_poly.pdbx_seq_one_letter_code
_entity_poly.pdbx_strand_id
1 'polypeptide(L)'
;MRVTVCSVFAAERRQLILEMVRANGAVSLRELARVVQTSEVTVRRDVRALEAEGLLDRRHGGAVLPGGFSREPGYPQKTHLAAAEKSAVADLAAGLVEEGDAVVVGAGTTTQELARRLARVPGLTVVTNSLLVAQALAHANRVEVVMTGGTLRGSNYALVGSGAEQSLQGLRVTRAFVSGSGLTAERGLSTANMLSASVDRALVQAATEVIVLADHTKLGTDTMFQTVPTDAITHLVTDEQATADDRTARELDALADRGVQVSVASLGLPGDQPQHQPYGHGHGPVPPPHPGGPGAGDPRRAQQSAPLPGQRRPGTHGGPPSAAPGGAAPGLPGQARLAELGSRRKR
;
A
#
# COMPACT_ATOMS: atom_id res chain seq x y z
N MET A 1 -28.40 -33.80 -15.77
CA MET A 1 -27.33 -32.87 -15.36
C MET A 1 -26.30 -33.64 -14.54
N ARG A 2 -25.11 -33.91 -15.06
CA ARG A 2 -23.96 -34.45 -14.30
C ARG A 2 -22.83 -33.44 -14.46
N VAL A 3 -22.43 -32.80 -13.37
CA VAL A 3 -21.23 -31.95 -13.37
C VAL A 3 -20.04 -32.89 -13.24
N THR A 4 -19.38 -33.17 -14.36
CA THR A 4 -18.13 -33.92 -14.38
C THR A 4 -17.06 -33.05 -13.73
N VAL A 5 -16.61 -33.43 -12.53
CA VAL A 5 -15.44 -32.82 -11.90
C VAL A 5 -14.23 -33.17 -12.76
N CYS A 6 -13.71 -32.20 -13.49
CA CYS A 6 -12.51 -32.39 -14.31
C CYS A 6 -11.31 -32.54 -13.38
N SER A 7 -10.90 -33.77 -13.09
CA SER A 7 -9.77 -34.06 -12.23
C SER A 7 -8.47 -33.70 -12.94
N VAL A 8 -8.00 -32.46 -12.78
CA VAL A 8 -6.64 -32.03 -13.15
C VAL A 8 -5.66 -33.08 -12.63
N PHE A 9 -4.83 -33.63 -13.52
CA PHE A 9 -3.92 -34.72 -13.16
C PHE A 9 -2.98 -34.28 -12.03
N ALA A 10 -2.62 -35.19 -11.13
CA ALA A 10 -1.86 -34.81 -9.92
C ALA A 10 -0.52 -34.12 -10.24
N ALA A 11 0.12 -34.46 -11.36
CA ALA A 11 1.33 -33.79 -11.82
C ALA A 11 1.06 -32.35 -12.31
N GLU A 12 0.03 -32.15 -13.14
CA GLU A 12 -0.39 -30.84 -13.64
C GLU A 12 -0.83 -29.91 -12.51
N ARG A 13 -1.55 -30.44 -11.51
CA ARG A 13 -1.91 -29.71 -10.30
C ARG A 13 -0.69 -29.33 -9.45
N ARG A 14 0.30 -30.24 -9.32
CA ARG A 14 1.58 -29.93 -8.65
C ARG A 14 2.37 -28.85 -9.40
N GLN A 15 2.38 -28.89 -10.73
CA GLN A 15 3.00 -27.85 -11.55
C GLN A 15 2.33 -26.48 -11.33
N LEU A 16 0.99 -26.41 -11.35
CA LEU A 16 0.22 -25.20 -11.04
C LEU A 16 0.51 -24.67 -9.63
N ILE A 17 0.57 -25.55 -8.61
CA ILE A 17 0.97 -25.17 -7.24
C ILE A 17 2.38 -24.60 -7.21
N LEU A 18 3.34 -25.25 -7.89
CA LEU A 18 4.73 -24.82 -7.95
C LEU A 18 4.88 -23.48 -8.69
N GLU A 19 4.16 -23.27 -9.79
CA GLU A 19 4.12 -22.00 -10.52
C GLU A 19 3.48 -20.88 -9.69
N MET A 20 2.36 -21.15 -9.01
CA MET A 20 1.76 -20.21 -8.06
C MET A 20 2.73 -19.81 -6.95
N VAL A 21 3.45 -20.77 -6.37
CA VAL A 21 4.43 -20.48 -5.33
C VAL A 21 5.69 -19.83 -5.92
N ARG A 22 6.10 -20.07 -7.16
CA ARG A 22 7.13 -19.23 -7.80
C ARG A 22 6.65 -17.79 -8.03
N ALA A 23 5.41 -17.63 -8.47
CA ALA A 23 4.78 -16.36 -8.80
C ALA A 23 4.27 -15.56 -7.58
N ASN A 24 4.32 -16.13 -6.36
CA ASN A 24 3.88 -15.48 -5.10
C ASN A 24 4.82 -15.69 -3.90
N GLY A 25 5.70 -16.71 -3.94
CA GLY A 25 6.74 -17.15 -2.98
C GLY A 25 6.30 -17.54 -1.58
N ALA A 26 5.14 -17.08 -1.13
CA ALA A 26 4.35 -17.73 -0.10
C ALA A 26 2.90 -17.83 -0.57
N VAL A 27 2.31 -19.02 -0.44
CA VAL A 27 0.88 -19.22 -0.67
C VAL A 27 0.27 -20.09 0.43
N SER A 28 -0.85 -19.66 0.99
CA SER A 28 -1.61 -20.46 1.97
C SER A 28 -2.24 -21.70 1.32
N LEU A 29 -2.38 -22.78 2.08
CA LEU A 29 -3.05 -24.00 1.59
C LEU A 29 -4.48 -23.74 1.11
N ARG A 30 -5.19 -22.81 1.77
CA ARG A 30 -6.55 -22.38 1.44
C ARG A 30 -6.64 -21.67 0.08
N GLU A 31 -5.62 -20.90 -0.28
CA GLU A 31 -5.58 -20.17 -1.55
C GLU A 31 -5.16 -21.08 -2.70
N LEU A 32 -4.16 -21.94 -2.50
CA LEU A 32 -3.84 -23.02 -3.42
C LEU A 32 -5.09 -23.88 -3.70
N ALA A 33 -5.83 -24.27 -2.67
CA ALA A 33 -7.05 -25.08 -2.77
C ALA A 33 -8.15 -24.41 -3.62
N ARG A 34 -8.31 -23.08 -3.49
CA ARG A 34 -9.23 -22.30 -4.33
C ARG A 34 -8.82 -22.29 -5.80
N VAL A 35 -7.55 -22.02 -6.10
CA VAL A 35 -7.09 -21.86 -7.49
C VAL A 35 -7.06 -23.19 -8.23
N VAL A 36 -6.60 -24.27 -7.59
CA VAL A 36 -6.60 -25.62 -8.21
C VAL A 36 -7.90 -26.41 -7.98
N GLN A 37 -8.94 -25.73 -7.49
CA GLN A 37 -10.31 -26.23 -7.27
C GLN A 37 -10.37 -27.61 -6.56
N THR A 38 -9.67 -27.73 -5.43
CA THR A 38 -9.61 -28.97 -4.65
C THR A 38 -9.66 -28.74 -3.14
N SER A 39 -9.68 -29.80 -2.34
CA SER A 39 -9.67 -29.68 -0.87
C SER A 39 -8.28 -29.31 -0.33
N GLU A 40 -8.22 -28.60 0.80
CA GLU A 40 -6.94 -28.34 1.50
C GLU A 40 -6.23 -29.65 1.92
N VAL A 41 -6.97 -30.74 2.13
CA VAL A 41 -6.41 -32.08 2.40
C VAL A 41 -5.68 -32.63 1.18
N THR A 42 -6.20 -32.41 -0.03
CA THR A 42 -5.55 -32.77 -1.30
C THR A 42 -4.30 -31.91 -1.51
N VAL A 43 -4.42 -30.58 -1.40
CA VAL A 43 -3.28 -29.66 -1.55
C VAL A 43 -2.17 -29.99 -0.56
N ARG A 44 -2.50 -30.33 0.70
CA ARG A 44 -1.52 -30.74 1.70
C ARG A 44 -0.74 -32.00 1.29
N ARG A 45 -1.34 -32.91 0.52
CA ARG A 45 -0.63 -34.08 -0.06
C ARG A 45 0.25 -33.68 -1.25
N ASP A 46 -0.24 -32.80 -2.13
CA ASP A 46 0.52 -32.32 -3.28
C ASP A 46 1.74 -31.48 -2.86
N VAL A 47 1.58 -30.59 -1.87
CA VAL A 47 2.68 -29.82 -1.28
C VAL A 47 3.70 -30.72 -0.59
N ARG A 48 3.27 -31.79 0.12
CA ARG A 48 4.19 -32.79 0.71
C ARG A 48 4.99 -33.56 -0.35
N ALA A 49 4.43 -33.81 -1.53
CA ALA A 49 5.17 -34.42 -2.64
C ALA A 49 6.23 -33.45 -3.18
N LEU A 50 5.85 -32.19 -3.43
CA LEU A 50 6.80 -31.15 -3.86
C LEU A 50 7.89 -30.85 -2.81
N GLU A 51 7.58 -31.00 -1.52
CA GLU A 51 8.54 -30.93 -0.40
C GLU A 51 9.51 -32.10 -0.39
N ALA A 52 9.03 -33.33 -0.61
CA ALA A 52 9.88 -34.51 -0.76
C ALA A 52 10.77 -34.45 -2.03
N GLU A 53 10.31 -33.75 -3.07
CA GLU A 53 11.07 -33.46 -4.29
C GLU A 53 12.04 -32.27 -4.13
N GLY A 54 12.07 -31.59 -2.97
CA GLY A 54 12.94 -30.43 -2.74
C GLY A 54 12.57 -29.18 -3.53
N LEU A 55 11.31 -29.09 -3.99
CA LEU A 55 10.79 -28.00 -4.83
C LEU A 55 10.00 -26.95 -4.04
N LEU A 56 9.55 -27.26 -2.82
CA LEU A 56 8.82 -26.38 -1.90
C LEU A 56 9.20 -26.67 -0.43
N ASP A 57 9.26 -25.64 0.41
CA ASP A 57 9.28 -25.79 1.87
C ASP A 57 7.87 -25.58 2.44
N ARG A 58 7.49 -26.33 3.48
CA ARG A 58 6.27 -26.03 4.23
C ARG A 58 6.51 -25.01 5.35
N ARG A 59 5.61 -24.03 5.46
CA ARG A 59 5.48 -23.13 6.61
C ARG A 59 4.12 -23.37 7.28
N HIS A 60 3.91 -22.82 8.47
CA HIS A 60 2.65 -22.97 9.20
C HIS A 60 1.47 -22.42 8.37
N GLY A 61 0.64 -23.32 7.82
CA GLY A 61 -0.51 -22.98 6.98
C GLY A 61 -0.26 -22.78 5.48
N GLY A 62 0.95 -22.99 4.96
CA GLY A 62 1.27 -22.70 3.55
C GLY A 62 2.53 -23.35 2.99
N ALA A 63 2.86 -23.00 1.75
CA ALA A 63 4.05 -23.44 1.03
C ALA A 63 4.87 -22.24 0.53
N VAL A 64 6.20 -22.37 0.57
CA VAL A 64 7.19 -21.39 0.10
C VAL A 64 8.24 -22.06 -0.79
N LEU A 65 9.08 -21.30 -1.48
CA LEU A 65 10.24 -21.88 -2.20
C LEU A 65 11.36 -22.28 -1.21
N PRO A 66 12.07 -23.39 -1.45
CA PRO A 66 13.14 -23.84 -0.57
C PRO A 66 14.37 -22.94 -0.71
N GLY A 67 15.03 -22.66 0.43
CA GLY A 67 16.29 -21.92 0.48
C GLY A 67 16.25 -20.44 0.09
N GLY A 68 15.06 -19.83 -0.04
CA GLY A 68 14.92 -18.44 -0.47
C GLY A 68 14.18 -17.53 0.52
N PHE A 69 14.56 -16.26 0.56
CA PHE A 69 13.75 -15.20 1.17
C PHE A 69 12.32 -15.30 0.62
N SER A 70 11.35 -15.54 1.50
CA SER A 70 9.95 -15.70 1.10
C SER A 70 9.51 -14.47 0.31
N ARG A 71 9.07 -14.67 -0.94
CA ARG A 71 8.41 -13.60 -1.69
C ARG A 71 7.17 -13.18 -0.89
N GLU A 72 6.90 -11.90 -0.96
CA GLU A 72 5.93 -11.22 -0.11
C GLU A 72 4.51 -11.80 -0.26
N PRO A 73 3.85 -12.22 0.84
CA PRO A 73 2.44 -12.60 0.82
C PRO A 73 1.56 -11.51 0.20
N GLY A 74 0.62 -11.91 -0.66
CA GLY A 74 -0.26 -10.97 -1.35
C GLY A 74 -1.19 -10.23 -0.38
N TYR A 75 -1.68 -9.04 -0.78
CA TYR A 75 -2.58 -8.23 0.02
C TYR A 75 -3.74 -9.00 0.69
N PRO A 76 -4.53 -9.86 -0.02
CA PRO A 76 -5.63 -10.59 0.62
C PRO A 76 -5.20 -11.52 1.76
N GLN A 77 -3.99 -12.10 1.69
CA GLN A 77 -3.43 -12.91 2.77
C GLN A 77 -3.02 -12.01 3.94
N LYS A 78 -2.31 -10.90 3.65
CA LYS A 78 -1.84 -9.93 4.65
C LYS A 78 -2.98 -9.23 5.40
N THR A 79 -4.17 -9.06 4.81
CA THR A 79 -5.32 -8.39 5.45
C THR A 79 -5.94 -9.23 6.57
N HIS A 80 -5.93 -10.56 6.45
CA HIS A 80 -6.51 -11.46 7.46
C HIS A 80 -5.53 -11.91 8.55
N LEU A 81 -4.23 -11.89 8.28
CA LEU A 81 -3.19 -12.15 9.29
C LEU A 81 -3.15 -11.00 10.31
N ALA A 82 -3.11 -11.31 11.60
CA ALA A 82 -2.91 -10.35 12.69
C ALA A 82 -3.78 -9.06 12.57
N ALA A 83 -5.07 -9.24 12.27
CA ALA A 83 -5.96 -8.11 11.93
C ALA A 83 -6.32 -7.25 13.15
N ALA A 84 -6.44 -7.85 14.34
CA ALA A 84 -6.76 -7.13 15.58
C ALA A 84 -5.53 -6.35 16.07
N GLU A 85 -4.36 -6.96 15.96
CA GLU A 85 -3.05 -6.42 16.27
C GLU A 85 -2.74 -5.20 15.39
N LYS A 86 -3.01 -5.31 14.08
CA LYS A 86 -2.90 -4.18 13.14
C LYS A 86 -3.87 -3.04 13.43
N SER A 87 -5.08 -3.37 13.92
CA SER A 87 -6.03 -2.37 14.39
C SER A 87 -5.47 -1.62 15.61
N ALA A 88 -4.99 -2.33 16.63
CA ALA A 88 -4.41 -1.74 17.84
C ALA A 88 -3.16 -0.88 17.54
N VAL A 89 -2.24 -1.39 16.72
CA VAL A 89 -1.06 -0.64 16.24
C VAL A 89 -1.49 0.65 15.51
N ALA A 90 -2.53 0.57 14.69
CA ALA A 90 -3.08 1.73 13.99
C ALA A 90 -3.79 2.73 14.92
N ASP A 91 -4.48 2.28 15.96
CA ASP A 91 -5.11 3.13 16.98
C ASP A 91 -4.05 3.94 17.74
N LEU A 92 -2.98 3.28 18.22
CA LEU A 92 -1.87 3.97 18.91
C LEU A 92 -1.15 4.94 17.96
N ALA A 93 -0.80 4.49 16.75
CA ALA A 93 -0.11 5.33 15.76
C ALA A 93 -0.92 6.56 15.32
N ALA A 94 -2.26 6.48 15.31
CA ALA A 94 -3.11 7.63 15.00
C ALA A 94 -3.04 8.73 16.08
N GLY A 95 -2.70 8.37 17.33
CA GLY A 95 -2.44 9.34 18.41
C GLY A 95 -1.13 10.10 18.29
N LEU A 96 -0.28 9.77 17.30
CA LEU A 96 0.98 10.46 16.99
C LEU A 96 0.83 11.53 15.90
N VAL A 97 -0.41 11.85 15.49
CA VAL A 97 -0.71 12.80 14.40
C VAL A 97 -1.64 13.90 14.93
N GLU A 98 -1.27 15.15 14.66
CA GLU A 98 -1.99 16.34 15.14
C GLU A 98 -2.83 17.00 14.03
N GLU A 99 -3.79 17.86 14.38
CA GLU A 99 -4.55 18.63 13.38
C GLU A 99 -3.62 19.58 12.61
N GLY A 100 -3.70 19.56 11.28
CA GLY A 100 -2.84 20.36 10.39
C GLY A 100 -1.50 19.72 10.01
N ASP A 101 -1.20 18.52 10.50
CA ASP A 101 0.03 17.80 10.13
C ASP A 101 0.08 17.45 8.63
N ALA A 102 1.28 17.58 8.05
CA ALA A 102 1.61 16.97 6.76
C ALA A 102 2.42 15.69 7.02
N VAL A 103 1.90 14.53 6.61
CA VAL A 103 2.49 13.22 6.88
C VAL A 103 2.63 12.36 5.62
N VAL A 104 3.63 11.48 5.63
CA VAL A 104 3.79 10.42 4.64
C VAL A 104 3.24 9.10 5.21
N VAL A 105 2.45 8.36 4.42
CA VAL A 105 1.94 7.04 4.79
C VAL A 105 2.26 6.04 3.68
N GLY A 106 3.16 5.10 3.96
CA GLY A 106 3.60 4.07 3.01
C GLY A 106 2.60 2.94 2.79
N ALA A 107 2.91 2.03 1.88
CA ALA A 107 2.03 0.91 1.54
C ALA A 107 2.10 -0.26 2.54
N GLY A 108 0.92 -0.74 2.96
CA GLY A 108 0.81 -1.85 3.90
C GLY A 108 -0.62 -2.01 4.41
N THR A 109 -0.93 -3.18 4.97
CA THR A 109 -2.22 -3.43 5.62
C THR A 109 -2.33 -2.69 6.96
N THR A 110 -1.22 -2.59 7.69
CA THR A 110 -1.16 -1.80 8.95
C THR A 110 -1.31 -0.30 8.69
N THR A 111 -0.65 0.25 7.65
CA THR A 111 -0.76 1.67 7.29
C THR A 111 -2.12 2.02 6.66
N GLN A 112 -2.77 1.09 5.97
CA GLN A 112 -4.17 1.22 5.55
C GLN A 112 -5.12 1.35 6.76
N GLU A 113 -4.92 0.56 7.82
CA GLU A 113 -5.73 0.68 9.04
C GLU A 113 -5.46 1.99 9.80
N LEU A 114 -4.23 2.51 9.76
CA LEU A 114 -3.93 3.88 10.22
C LEU A 114 -4.72 4.91 9.40
N ALA A 115 -4.71 4.80 8.07
CA ALA A 115 -5.42 5.73 7.18
C ALA A 115 -6.92 5.86 7.50
N ARG A 116 -7.59 4.76 7.91
CA ARG A 116 -9.00 4.80 8.34
C ARG A 116 -9.25 5.67 9.58
N ARG A 117 -8.24 5.83 10.44
CA ARG A 117 -8.29 6.66 11.65
C ARG A 117 -7.95 8.11 11.33
N LEU A 118 -6.91 8.32 10.52
CA LEU A 118 -6.52 9.64 10.00
C LEU A 118 -7.67 10.32 9.22
N ALA A 119 -8.58 9.55 8.61
CA ALA A 119 -9.82 10.07 7.99
C ALA A 119 -10.70 10.96 8.91
N ARG A 120 -10.50 10.89 10.23
CA ARG A 120 -11.22 11.68 11.24
C ARG A 120 -10.46 12.91 11.73
N VAL A 121 -9.15 12.99 11.45
CA VAL A 121 -8.30 14.10 11.88
C VAL A 121 -8.44 15.23 10.85
N PRO A 122 -8.95 16.41 11.24
CA PRO A 122 -9.11 17.53 10.33
C PRO A 122 -7.76 18.15 9.93
N GLY A 123 -7.73 18.79 8.75
CA GLY A 123 -6.61 19.62 8.31
C GLY A 123 -5.37 18.86 7.84
N LEU A 124 -5.37 17.52 7.83
CA LEU A 124 -4.22 16.74 7.40
C LEU A 124 -3.93 16.83 5.91
N THR A 125 -2.65 16.83 5.55
CA THR A 125 -2.18 16.47 4.21
C THR A 125 -1.46 15.11 4.29
N VAL A 126 -2.02 14.08 3.64
CA VAL A 126 -1.45 12.74 3.59
C VAL A 126 -0.84 12.47 2.22
N VAL A 127 0.48 12.28 2.19
CA VAL A 127 1.20 11.84 0.99
C VAL A 127 1.37 10.32 1.02
N THR A 128 0.96 9.62 -0.04
CA THR A 128 1.02 8.14 -0.06
C THR A 128 1.34 7.56 -1.44
N ASN A 129 2.09 6.45 -1.45
CA ASN A 129 2.22 5.60 -2.64
C ASN A 129 1.17 4.48 -2.68
N SER A 130 0.27 4.38 -1.70
CA SER A 130 -0.67 3.26 -1.60
C SER A 130 -2.06 3.63 -2.08
N LEU A 131 -2.56 2.86 -3.05
CA LEU A 131 -3.95 2.95 -3.50
C LEU A 131 -4.94 2.62 -2.38
N LEU A 132 -4.54 1.77 -1.42
CA LEU A 132 -5.38 1.35 -0.29
C LEU A 132 -5.51 2.45 0.77
N VAL A 133 -4.43 3.17 1.05
CA VAL A 133 -4.42 4.36 1.93
C VAL A 133 -5.26 5.46 1.29
N ALA A 134 -5.03 5.76 0.02
CA ALA A 134 -5.81 6.76 -0.71
C ALA A 134 -7.31 6.40 -0.77
N GLN A 135 -7.64 5.13 -1.00
CA GLN A 135 -9.03 4.65 -0.98
C GLN A 135 -9.67 4.76 0.42
N ALA A 136 -8.91 4.51 1.50
CA ALA A 136 -9.41 4.69 2.87
C ALA A 136 -9.71 6.16 3.21
N LEU A 137 -8.99 7.10 2.58
CA LEU A 137 -9.15 8.55 2.77
C LEU A 137 -10.03 9.23 1.71
N ALA A 138 -10.47 8.52 0.66
CA ALA A 138 -11.18 9.10 -0.49
C ALA A 138 -12.53 9.81 -0.18
N HIS A 139 -13.07 9.63 1.03
CA HIS A 139 -14.29 10.30 1.51
C HIS A 139 -14.04 11.20 2.74
N ALA A 140 -12.77 11.38 3.13
CA ALA A 140 -12.37 12.24 4.23
C ALA A 140 -12.25 13.70 3.75
N ASN A 141 -13.39 14.40 3.64
CA ASN A 141 -13.49 15.77 3.09
C ASN A 141 -12.65 16.85 3.83
N ARG A 142 -11.95 16.49 4.91
CA ARG A 142 -11.05 17.35 5.70
C ARG A 142 -9.58 16.90 5.67
N VAL A 143 -9.25 15.92 4.81
CA VAL A 143 -7.90 15.40 4.60
C VAL A 143 -7.56 15.58 3.12
N GLU A 144 -6.48 16.31 2.83
CA GLU A 144 -5.91 16.35 1.49
C GLU A 144 -5.08 15.09 1.25
N VAL A 145 -5.26 14.43 0.11
CA VAL A 145 -4.56 13.19 -0.24
C VAL A 145 -3.74 13.40 -1.50
N VAL A 146 -2.41 13.37 -1.34
CA VAL A 146 -1.46 13.44 -2.45
C VAL A 146 -0.95 12.04 -2.75
N MET A 147 -1.33 11.50 -3.91
CA MET A 147 -0.77 10.22 -4.37
C MET A 147 0.53 10.42 -5.14
N THR A 148 1.53 9.56 -4.90
CA THR A 148 2.75 9.52 -5.73
C THR A 148 2.42 9.14 -7.18
N GLY A 149 3.32 9.46 -8.11
CA GLY A 149 3.25 8.91 -9.48
C GLY A 149 3.65 7.44 -9.54
N GLY A 150 3.89 6.93 -10.76
CA GLY A 150 4.53 5.61 -11.00
C GLY A 150 3.58 4.49 -11.45
N THR A 151 4.05 3.25 -11.31
CA THR A 151 3.38 2.04 -11.82
C THR A 151 2.73 1.26 -10.67
N LEU A 152 1.46 0.86 -10.81
CA LEU A 152 0.74 0.08 -9.80
C LEU A 152 1.23 -1.38 -9.73
N ARG A 153 1.78 -1.76 -8.58
CA ARG A 153 2.15 -3.14 -8.23
C ARG A 153 0.96 -3.85 -7.58
N GLY A 154 0.27 -4.69 -8.35
CA GLY A 154 -0.97 -5.35 -7.91
C GLY A 154 -0.86 -6.30 -6.70
N SER A 155 0.35 -6.74 -6.31
CA SER A 155 0.51 -7.66 -5.15
C SER A 155 0.29 -6.99 -3.80
N ASN A 156 0.57 -5.69 -3.69
CA ASN A 156 0.40 -4.89 -2.46
C ASN A 156 -0.32 -3.54 -2.70
N TYR A 157 -0.83 -3.32 -3.92
CA TYR A 157 -1.53 -2.10 -4.35
C TYR A 157 -0.73 -0.80 -4.08
N ALA A 158 0.59 -0.88 -4.26
CA ALA A 158 1.52 0.24 -4.14
C ALA A 158 1.95 0.76 -5.51
N LEU A 159 2.11 2.07 -5.65
CA LEU A 159 2.73 2.74 -6.78
C LEU A 159 4.26 2.70 -6.61
N VAL A 160 4.97 2.27 -7.66
CA VAL A 160 6.42 2.05 -7.63
C VAL A 160 7.14 2.56 -8.88
N GLY A 161 8.47 2.68 -8.77
CA GLY A 161 9.37 3.09 -9.85
C GLY A 161 9.66 4.60 -9.85
N SER A 162 10.46 5.05 -10.82
CA SER A 162 11.03 6.41 -10.85
C SER A 162 9.99 7.53 -10.75
N GLY A 163 8.81 7.37 -11.34
CA GLY A 163 7.73 8.37 -11.23
C GLY A 163 7.16 8.52 -9.81
N ALA A 164 7.20 7.46 -8.99
CA ALA A 164 6.86 7.53 -7.57
C ALA A 164 7.97 8.24 -6.78
N GLU A 165 9.22 7.82 -7.00
CA GLU A 165 10.41 8.36 -6.34
C GLU A 165 10.58 9.87 -6.63
N GLN A 166 10.40 10.29 -7.88
CA GLN A 166 10.48 11.70 -8.30
C GLN A 166 9.39 12.56 -7.66
N SER A 167 8.17 12.04 -7.49
CA SER A 167 7.09 12.79 -6.81
C SER A 167 7.32 13.02 -5.31
N LEU A 168 8.33 12.36 -4.72
CA LEU A 168 8.75 12.55 -3.33
C LEU A 168 9.98 13.47 -3.22
N GLN A 169 10.62 13.86 -4.33
CA GLN A 169 11.78 14.75 -4.30
C GLN A 169 11.37 16.18 -3.95
N GLY A 170 12.07 16.77 -2.98
CA GLY A 170 11.78 18.13 -2.49
C GLY A 170 10.59 18.22 -1.52
N LEU A 171 9.87 17.12 -1.29
CA LEU A 171 8.87 17.02 -0.23
C LEU A 171 9.55 17.08 1.15
N ARG A 172 8.92 17.77 2.10
CA ARG A 172 9.23 17.65 3.53
C ARG A 172 7.94 17.51 4.33
N VAL A 173 7.89 16.49 5.17
CA VAL A 173 6.80 16.20 6.11
C VAL A 173 7.34 16.06 7.53
N THR A 174 6.46 16.17 8.54
CA THR A 174 6.86 15.93 9.92
C THR A 174 7.20 14.46 10.11
N ARG A 175 6.30 13.57 9.69
CA ARG A 175 6.30 12.14 10.03
C ARG A 175 6.11 11.24 8.81
N ALA A 176 6.86 10.13 8.74
CA ALA A 176 6.62 9.02 7.81
C ALA A 176 6.17 7.76 8.57
N PHE A 177 4.97 7.28 8.28
CA PHE A 177 4.43 6.02 8.77
C PHE A 177 4.65 4.91 7.74
N VAL A 178 5.55 3.97 8.04
CA VAL A 178 5.95 2.90 7.12
C VAL A 178 5.81 1.51 7.75
N SER A 179 5.58 0.48 6.92
CA SER A 179 5.49 -0.92 7.34
C SER A 179 6.32 -1.79 6.41
N GLY A 180 7.05 -2.75 6.97
CA GLY A 180 7.85 -3.73 6.23
C GLY A 180 7.20 -5.11 6.15
N SER A 181 7.98 -6.06 5.64
CA SER A 181 7.72 -7.51 5.78
C SER A 181 8.62 -8.19 6.82
N GLY A 182 9.57 -7.44 7.40
CA GLY A 182 10.41 -7.87 8.51
C GLY A 182 11.12 -6.69 9.17
N LEU A 183 11.42 -6.80 10.47
CA LEU A 183 12.14 -5.82 11.28
C LEU A 183 13.10 -6.56 12.22
N THR A 184 14.36 -6.12 12.29
CA THR A 184 15.38 -6.61 13.22
C THR A 184 16.15 -5.44 13.83
N ALA A 185 16.68 -5.59 15.05
CA ALA A 185 17.55 -4.57 15.65
C ALA A 185 18.86 -4.36 14.88
N GLU A 186 19.41 -5.41 14.27
CA GLU A 186 20.66 -5.36 13.48
C GLU A 186 20.49 -4.51 12.20
N ARG A 187 19.47 -4.85 11.38
CA ARG A 187 19.32 -4.35 10.01
C ARG A 187 18.18 -3.35 9.83
N GLY A 188 17.27 -3.22 10.79
CA GLY A 188 16.11 -2.34 10.69
C GLY A 188 14.99 -2.94 9.82
N LEU A 189 14.20 -2.07 9.20
CA LEU A 189 13.03 -2.46 8.41
C LEU A 189 13.44 -3.03 7.05
N SER A 190 12.77 -4.09 6.60
CA SER A 190 13.04 -4.73 5.31
C SER A 190 11.76 -5.14 4.56
N THR A 191 11.89 -5.31 3.24
CA THR A 191 10.88 -5.89 2.36
C THR A 191 11.48 -6.83 1.31
N ALA A 192 10.68 -7.74 0.76
CA ALA A 192 11.12 -8.72 -0.23
C ALA A 192 11.16 -8.20 -1.69
N ASN A 193 10.83 -6.92 -1.92
CA ASN A 193 10.79 -6.35 -3.27
C ASN A 193 11.61 -5.05 -3.41
N MET A 194 12.54 -5.03 -4.37
CA MET A 194 13.44 -3.90 -4.62
C MET A 194 12.71 -2.60 -4.99
N LEU A 195 11.63 -2.67 -5.78
CA LEU A 195 10.90 -1.47 -6.22
C LEU A 195 10.09 -0.85 -5.07
N SER A 196 9.46 -1.67 -4.23
CA SER A 196 8.86 -1.20 -2.98
C SER A 196 9.94 -0.61 -2.06
N ALA A 197 11.07 -1.30 -1.87
CA ALA A 197 12.17 -0.79 -1.04
C ALA A 197 12.73 0.56 -1.50
N SER A 198 12.79 0.80 -2.82
CA SER A 198 13.23 2.07 -3.40
C SER A 198 12.29 3.22 -3.04
N VAL A 199 10.97 3.03 -3.18
CA VAL A 199 9.98 4.04 -2.81
C VAL A 199 9.88 4.19 -1.29
N ASP A 200 9.95 3.11 -0.51
CA ASP A 200 9.91 3.18 0.96
C ASP A 200 11.08 4.02 1.51
N ARG A 201 12.27 3.93 0.89
CA ARG A 201 13.40 4.83 1.20
C ARG A 201 13.08 6.28 0.83
N ALA A 202 12.52 6.54 -0.36
CA ALA A 202 12.17 7.90 -0.77
C ALA A 202 11.09 8.54 0.12
N LEU A 203 10.11 7.75 0.58
CA LEU A 203 9.09 8.15 1.55
C LEU A 203 9.71 8.55 2.89
N VAL A 204 10.70 7.78 3.34
CA VAL A 204 11.44 8.02 4.59
C VAL A 204 12.38 9.23 4.51
N GLN A 205 13.06 9.43 3.38
CA GLN A 205 13.91 10.61 3.17
C GLN A 205 13.14 11.95 3.09
N ALA A 206 11.81 11.90 2.92
CA ALA A 206 10.96 13.09 2.96
C ALA A 206 10.53 13.51 4.37
N ALA A 207 10.78 12.70 5.41
CA ALA A 207 10.29 12.94 6.77
C ALA A 207 11.40 13.29 7.77
N THR A 208 11.01 13.97 8.85
CA THR A 208 11.89 14.25 9.99
C THR A 208 11.89 13.08 10.97
N GLU A 209 10.71 12.53 11.25
CA GLU A 209 10.49 11.37 12.11
C GLU A 209 10.03 10.16 11.28
N VAL A 210 10.52 8.97 11.62
CA VAL A 210 10.21 7.72 10.92
C VAL A 210 9.57 6.74 11.90
N ILE A 211 8.25 6.58 11.75
CA ILE A 211 7.42 5.72 12.57
C ILE A 211 7.22 4.39 11.84
N VAL A 212 7.78 3.32 12.37
CA VAL A 212 7.63 1.96 11.87
C VAL A 212 6.44 1.29 12.53
N LEU A 213 5.51 0.77 11.71
CA LEU A 213 4.33 0.04 12.16
C LEU A 213 4.53 -1.47 11.91
N ALA A 214 4.79 -2.23 12.96
CA ALA A 214 5.08 -3.66 12.85
C ALA A 214 4.36 -4.47 13.93
N ASP A 215 3.43 -5.32 13.52
CA ASP A 215 2.93 -6.42 14.36
C ASP A 215 4.04 -7.41 14.71
N HIS A 216 3.88 -8.12 15.83
CA HIS A 216 4.87 -9.04 16.40
C HIS A 216 5.38 -10.08 15.39
N THR A 217 4.58 -10.48 14.39
CA THR A 217 4.96 -11.47 13.38
C THR A 217 6.11 -11.01 12.48
N LYS A 218 6.37 -9.70 12.40
CA LYS A 218 7.45 -9.09 11.62
C LYS A 218 8.76 -8.96 12.42
N LEU A 219 8.71 -9.03 13.75
CA LEU A 219 9.89 -8.84 14.61
C LEU A 219 10.84 -10.04 14.53
N GLY A 220 12.15 -9.76 14.56
CA GLY A 220 13.22 -10.72 14.34
C GLY A 220 13.24 -11.33 12.93
N THR A 221 12.40 -10.87 12.00
CA THR A 221 12.34 -11.39 10.63
C THR A 221 13.11 -10.48 9.69
N ASP A 222 14.03 -11.04 8.90
CA ASP A 222 14.75 -10.30 7.87
C ASP A 222 14.30 -10.74 6.46
N THR A 223 14.33 -9.79 5.51
CA THR A 223 13.92 -9.99 4.12
C THR A 223 14.90 -9.31 3.15
N MET A 224 14.80 -9.60 1.86
CA MET A 224 15.89 -9.36 0.90
C MET A 224 16.41 -7.90 0.85
N PHE A 225 15.54 -6.90 0.94
CA PHE A 225 15.92 -5.48 0.79
C PHE A 225 15.59 -4.65 2.03
N GLN A 226 16.62 -4.10 2.68
CA GLN A 226 16.48 -3.09 3.73
C GLN A 226 15.79 -1.84 3.17
N THR A 227 14.78 -1.32 3.87
CA THR A 227 14.06 -0.09 3.54
C THR A 227 14.45 1.05 4.48
N VAL A 228 14.58 0.77 5.78
CA VAL A 228 14.98 1.76 6.80
C VAL A 228 16.07 1.14 7.68
N PRO A 229 17.29 1.69 7.75
CA PRO A 229 18.29 1.25 8.71
C PRO A 229 17.83 1.59 10.14
N THR A 230 18.20 0.79 11.13
CA THR A 230 17.74 0.96 12.52
C THR A 230 17.96 2.37 13.05
N ASP A 231 19.12 2.97 12.76
CA ASP A 231 19.52 4.29 13.25
C ASP A 231 18.71 5.45 12.64
N ALA A 232 17.85 5.17 11.65
CA ALA A 232 16.91 6.12 11.07
C ALA A 232 15.46 5.90 11.55
N ILE A 233 15.18 4.88 12.37
CA ILE A 233 13.85 4.66 12.96
C ILE A 233 13.76 5.49 14.25
N THR A 234 12.88 6.50 14.29
CA THR A 234 12.66 7.26 15.52
C THR A 234 11.71 6.53 16.47
N HIS A 235 10.68 5.87 15.93
CA HIS A 235 9.62 5.23 16.72
C HIS A 235 9.18 3.90 16.10
N LEU A 236 9.09 2.84 16.90
CA LEU A 236 8.38 1.60 16.59
C LEU A 236 7.04 1.57 17.33
N VAL A 237 5.94 1.34 16.60
CA VAL A 237 4.66 0.93 17.17
C VAL A 237 4.39 -0.54 16.84
N THR A 238 4.18 -1.34 17.90
CA THR A 238 3.93 -2.79 17.83
C THR A 238 2.75 -3.21 18.71
N ASP A 239 2.33 -4.47 18.66
CA ASP A 239 1.25 -5.02 19.49
C ASP A 239 1.78 -5.79 20.71
N GLU A 240 0.95 -5.96 21.72
CA GLU A 240 1.34 -6.60 23.00
C GLU A 240 1.83 -8.05 22.89
N GLN A 241 1.53 -8.80 21.83
CA GLN A 241 2.10 -10.15 21.68
C GLN A 241 3.62 -10.10 21.42
N ALA A 242 4.16 -8.94 21.00
CA ALA A 242 5.60 -8.73 20.88
C ALA A 242 6.35 -8.82 22.22
N THR A 243 5.68 -8.64 23.35
CA THR A 243 6.28 -8.78 24.70
C THR A 243 6.06 -10.17 25.30
N ALA A 244 5.24 -11.02 24.66
CA ALA A 244 4.88 -12.35 25.16
C ALA A 244 5.82 -13.48 24.70
N ASP A 245 6.61 -13.26 23.64
CA ASP A 245 7.61 -14.19 23.11
C ASP A 245 9.03 -13.66 23.38
N ASP A 246 9.87 -14.48 24.04
CA ASP A 246 11.26 -14.17 24.40
C ASP A 246 12.11 -13.63 23.24
N ARG A 247 11.86 -14.10 22.01
CA ARG A 247 12.63 -13.68 20.83
C ARG A 247 12.18 -12.30 20.36
N THR A 248 10.88 -12.02 20.34
CA THR A 248 10.39 -10.70 19.94
C THR A 248 10.68 -9.65 21.01
N ALA A 249 10.60 -10.01 22.30
CA ALA A 249 10.98 -9.14 23.41
C ALA A 249 12.44 -8.69 23.31
N ARG A 250 13.39 -9.62 23.06
CA ARG A 250 14.81 -9.27 22.86
C ARG A 250 15.07 -8.37 21.65
N GLU A 251 14.26 -8.48 20.59
CA GLU A 251 14.35 -7.57 19.44
C GLU A 251 13.83 -6.17 19.79
N LEU A 252 12.80 -6.05 20.65
CA LEU A 252 12.36 -4.76 21.18
C LEU A 252 13.43 -4.11 22.07
N ASP A 253 14.03 -4.88 22.99
CA ASP A 253 15.11 -4.40 23.85
C ASP A 253 16.30 -3.92 23.01
N ALA A 254 16.74 -4.72 22.02
CA ALA A 254 17.85 -4.37 21.15
C ALA A 254 17.55 -3.19 20.18
N LEU A 255 16.28 -2.93 19.86
CA LEU A 255 15.86 -1.70 19.16
C LEU A 255 15.91 -0.49 20.09
N ALA A 256 15.44 -0.63 21.34
CA ALA A 256 15.48 0.43 22.34
C ALA A 256 16.92 0.81 22.72
N ASP A 257 17.83 -0.16 22.85
CA ASP A 257 19.27 0.05 23.06
C ASP A 257 19.94 0.85 21.93
N ARG A 258 19.36 0.83 20.72
CA ARG A 258 19.80 1.66 19.57
C ARG A 258 19.10 3.02 19.49
N GLY A 259 18.33 3.40 20.52
CA GLY A 259 17.65 4.69 20.63
C GLY A 259 16.29 4.75 19.94
N VAL A 260 15.73 3.64 19.47
CA VAL A 260 14.38 3.60 18.90
C VAL A 260 13.36 3.71 20.04
N GLN A 261 12.47 4.72 20.00
CA GLN A 261 11.34 4.76 20.93
C GLN A 261 10.39 3.59 20.62
N VAL A 262 9.98 2.81 21.61
CA VAL A 262 9.06 1.68 21.43
C VAL A 262 7.73 1.98 22.11
N SER A 263 6.62 1.81 21.38
CA SER A 263 5.27 1.83 21.93
C SER A 263 4.55 0.53 21.62
N VAL A 264 3.95 -0.06 22.66
CA VAL A 264 3.22 -1.33 22.59
C VAL A 264 1.73 -1.03 22.72
N ALA A 265 0.96 -1.43 21.70
CA ALA A 265 -0.48 -1.28 21.65
C ALA A 265 -1.17 -2.52 22.24
N SER A 266 -1.99 -2.31 23.26
CA SER A 266 -2.82 -3.36 23.83
C SER A 266 -4.02 -3.70 22.96
N LEU A 267 -4.40 -4.99 22.91
CA LEU A 267 -5.64 -5.43 22.30
C LEU A 267 -6.79 -5.10 23.27
N GLY A 268 -7.25 -3.86 23.22
CA GLY A 268 -8.38 -3.41 24.03
C GLY A 268 -9.56 -4.37 23.90
N LEU A 269 -10.15 -4.77 25.03
CA LEU A 269 -11.44 -5.45 25.04
C LEU A 269 -12.44 -4.59 24.24
N PRO A 270 -13.30 -5.19 23.38
CA PRO A 270 -14.23 -4.43 22.57
C PRO A 270 -15.29 -3.76 23.45
N GLY A 271 -15.01 -2.52 23.88
CA GLY A 271 -15.85 -1.79 24.84
C GLY A 271 -15.40 -0.37 25.14
N ASP A 272 -14.10 -0.07 25.16
CA ASP A 272 -13.61 1.25 25.60
C ASP A 272 -13.47 2.26 24.44
N GLN A 273 -14.63 2.68 23.91
CA GLN A 273 -14.70 3.96 23.20
C GLN A 273 -14.66 5.08 24.25
N PRO A 274 -13.78 6.09 24.13
CA PRO A 274 -13.80 7.22 25.06
C PRO A 274 -15.18 7.89 24.98
N GLN A 275 -15.91 7.85 26.09
CA GLN A 275 -17.22 8.47 26.22
C GLN A 275 -17.04 9.99 26.14
N HIS A 276 -17.20 10.56 24.95
CA HIS A 276 -17.31 12.00 24.79
C HIS A 276 -18.54 12.49 25.57
N GLN A 277 -18.28 13.11 26.73
CA GLN A 277 -19.29 13.84 27.48
C GLN A 277 -19.90 14.89 26.54
N PRO A 278 -21.23 14.90 26.33
CA PRO A 278 -21.85 15.91 25.49
C PRO A 278 -21.72 17.27 26.19
N TYR A 279 -21.02 18.20 25.55
CA TYR A 279 -20.96 19.59 25.98
C TYR A 279 -22.37 20.16 26.14
N GLY A 280 -22.69 20.63 27.33
CA GLY A 280 -24.00 21.20 27.65
C GLY A 280 -24.21 22.54 26.95
N HIS A 281 -24.92 22.54 25.83
CA HIS A 281 -25.46 23.78 25.25
C HIS A 281 -26.67 24.24 26.07
N GLY A 282 -26.51 25.38 26.75
CA GLY A 282 -27.59 26.00 27.53
C GLY A 282 -28.74 26.47 26.63
N HIS A 283 -29.95 25.93 26.88
CA HIS A 283 -31.16 26.44 26.25
C HIS A 283 -31.60 27.76 26.90
N GLY A 284 -31.44 28.86 26.17
CA GLY A 284 -32.24 30.07 26.38
C GLY A 284 -33.71 29.83 25.95
N PRO A 285 -34.68 30.57 26.52
CA PRO A 285 -36.10 30.26 26.34
C PRO A 285 -36.63 30.57 24.94
N VAL A 286 -37.47 29.67 24.43
CA VAL A 286 -38.17 29.79 23.14
C VAL A 286 -39.42 30.69 23.30
N PRO A 287 -39.66 31.68 22.42
CA PRO A 287 -40.88 32.48 22.45
C PRO A 287 -42.10 31.71 21.87
N PRO A 288 -43.33 31.98 22.35
CA PRO A 288 -44.53 31.25 21.92
C PRO A 288 -45.07 31.71 20.54
N PRO A 289 -45.81 30.84 19.82
CA PRO A 289 -46.39 31.17 18.52
C PRO A 289 -47.69 31.98 18.61
N HIS A 290 -47.91 32.88 17.64
CA HIS A 290 -49.15 33.65 17.47
C HIS A 290 -50.22 32.87 16.66
N PRO A 291 -51.52 32.95 17.01
CA PRO A 291 -52.62 32.34 16.24
C PRO A 291 -53.56 33.35 15.52
N GLY A 292 -54.00 33.01 14.29
CA GLY A 292 -55.09 33.69 13.54
C GLY A 292 -54.73 35.08 12.95
N GLY A 293 -55.25 35.52 11.81
CA GLY A 293 -56.34 35.06 10.95
C GLY A 293 -56.34 35.79 9.58
N PRO A 294 -57.39 35.69 8.74
CA PRO A 294 -57.25 35.66 7.27
C PRO A 294 -57.56 36.98 6.52
N GLY A 295 -57.12 37.07 5.24
CA GLY A 295 -57.55 38.16 4.34
C GLY A 295 -57.04 38.11 2.88
N ALA A 296 -57.89 37.59 1.98
CA ALA A 296 -58.08 37.94 0.55
C ALA A 296 -56.90 38.20 -0.43
N GLY A 297 -56.92 37.52 -1.60
CA GLY A 297 -56.10 37.89 -2.77
C GLY A 297 -56.08 36.85 -3.91
N ASP A 298 -57.12 36.82 -4.75
CA ASP A 298 -57.28 35.89 -5.90
C ASP A 298 -56.65 36.46 -7.22
N PRO A 299 -56.62 35.79 -8.40
CA PRO A 299 -55.42 35.10 -8.85
C PRO A 299 -54.99 35.50 -10.28
N ARG A 300 -53.82 36.12 -10.48
CA ARG A 300 -53.29 36.35 -11.85
C ARG A 300 -51.78 36.20 -11.94
N ARG A 301 -51.33 35.11 -12.56
CA ARG A 301 -50.89 35.08 -13.97
C ARG A 301 -49.87 33.94 -14.19
N ALA A 302 -50.23 32.99 -15.05
CA ALA A 302 -49.32 31.92 -15.46
C ALA A 302 -48.28 32.42 -16.48
N GLN A 303 -47.18 31.66 -16.58
CA GLN A 303 -46.26 31.59 -17.73
C GLN A 303 -45.49 32.86 -18.13
N GLN A 304 -44.16 32.82 -17.95
CA GLN A 304 -43.26 32.70 -19.10
C GLN A 304 -41.86 32.21 -18.66
N SER A 305 -41.50 31.01 -19.12
CA SER A 305 -40.18 30.40 -18.95
C SER A 305 -39.21 30.88 -20.03
N ALA A 306 -38.15 31.58 -19.66
CA ALA A 306 -37.07 31.96 -20.58
C ALA A 306 -35.94 30.90 -20.56
N PRO A 307 -35.57 30.30 -21.71
CA PRO A 307 -34.46 29.35 -21.78
C PRO A 307 -33.09 30.04 -21.89
N LEU A 308 -32.08 29.42 -21.28
CA LEU A 308 -30.67 29.83 -21.37
C LEU A 308 -30.10 29.55 -22.78
N PRO A 309 -29.32 30.47 -23.38
CA PRO A 309 -28.66 30.23 -24.67
C PRO A 309 -27.29 29.55 -24.51
N GLY A 310 -26.92 28.64 -25.45
CA GLY A 310 -25.50 28.28 -25.64
C GLY A 310 -25.12 26.81 -25.90
N GLN A 311 -25.94 25.98 -26.57
CA GLN A 311 -25.65 24.59 -26.99
C GLN A 311 -26.47 24.26 -28.27
N ARG A 312 -26.02 23.63 -29.37
CA ARG A 312 -24.72 23.23 -30.00
C ARG A 312 -24.90 23.43 -31.54
N ARG A 313 -23.94 23.15 -32.46
CA ARG A 313 -23.69 21.82 -33.10
C ARG A 313 -22.64 21.89 -34.25
N PRO A 314 -22.12 20.75 -34.75
CA PRO A 314 -20.90 20.68 -35.57
C PRO A 314 -21.09 20.36 -37.07
N GLY A 315 -20.01 20.52 -37.85
CA GLY A 315 -19.82 20.11 -39.26
C GLY A 315 -18.65 20.91 -39.89
N THR A 316 -17.86 20.45 -40.87
CA THR A 316 -17.81 19.18 -41.64
C THR A 316 -16.39 18.93 -42.17
N HIS A 317 -16.09 17.70 -42.62
CA HIS A 317 -14.80 17.27 -43.18
C HIS A 317 -14.36 18.00 -44.47
N GLY A 318 -13.05 18.07 -44.70
CA GLY A 318 -12.40 18.30 -46.00
C GLY A 318 -10.95 17.79 -45.99
N GLY A 319 -10.67 16.74 -46.79
CA GLY A 319 -9.33 16.12 -46.93
C GLY A 319 -8.48 16.72 -48.08
N PRO A 320 -7.23 16.26 -48.25
CA PRO A 320 -6.18 16.99 -48.98
C PRO A 320 -6.04 16.59 -50.46
N PRO A 321 -5.08 17.16 -51.23
CA PRO A 321 -3.78 16.50 -51.33
C PRO A 321 -2.53 17.41 -51.39
N SER A 322 -1.36 16.77 -51.37
CA SER A 322 -0.01 17.35 -51.41
C SER A 322 0.41 17.86 -52.80
N ALA A 323 1.26 18.91 -52.85
CA ALA A 323 2.44 18.95 -53.73
C ALA A 323 3.43 20.08 -53.33
N ALA A 324 4.72 19.75 -53.19
CA ALA A 324 5.83 20.69 -53.35
C ALA A 324 6.37 20.58 -54.80
N PRO A 325 7.22 21.51 -55.29
CA PRO A 325 8.66 21.21 -55.26
C PRO A 325 9.61 22.44 -55.18
N GLY A 326 10.89 22.19 -54.89
CA GLY A 326 11.99 23.11 -55.23
C GLY A 326 13.15 23.16 -54.23
N GLY A 327 14.32 22.62 -54.60
CA GLY A 327 15.57 22.75 -53.82
C GLY A 327 16.48 21.52 -53.95
N ALA A 328 17.42 21.55 -54.89
CA ALA A 328 18.27 20.41 -55.23
C ALA A 328 19.61 20.36 -54.45
N ALA A 329 20.11 19.13 -54.24
CA ALA A 329 21.54 18.85 -53.99
C ALA A 329 22.24 18.53 -55.33
N PRO A 330 23.59 18.45 -55.43
CA PRO A 330 24.30 17.24 -54.97
C PRO A 330 25.76 17.46 -54.47
N GLY A 331 26.40 16.42 -53.90
CA GLY A 331 27.87 16.39 -53.78
C GLY A 331 28.49 15.50 -52.68
N LEU A 332 28.69 14.20 -52.96
CA LEU A 332 29.71 13.34 -52.34
C LEU A 332 30.54 12.71 -53.48
N PRO A 333 31.86 12.50 -53.31
CA PRO A 333 32.40 11.24 -52.79
C PRO A 333 33.61 11.44 -51.83
N GLY A 334 34.23 10.43 -51.21
CA GLY A 334 34.07 8.98 -51.32
C GLY A 334 34.87 8.21 -50.24
N GLN A 335 34.92 6.88 -50.35
CA GLN A 335 35.48 5.94 -49.37
C GLN A 335 37.00 5.76 -49.51
N ALA A 336 37.72 5.35 -48.44
CA ALA A 336 38.66 4.20 -48.49
C ALA A 336 39.43 3.87 -47.17
N ARG A 337 39.37 2.58 -46.81
CA ARG A 337 40.45 1.67 -46.32
C ARG A 337 40.91 1.59 -44.84
N LEU A 338 41.06 0.31 -44.45
CA LEU A 338 41.75 -0.25 -43.29
C LEU A 338 43.29 -0.23 -43.47
N ALA A 339 44.02 -0.14 -42.35
CA ALA A 339 45.18 -0.96 -41.93
C ALA A 339 45.58 -0.50 -40.51
N GLU A 340 45.57 -1.32 -39.45
CA GLU A 340 46.50 -2.40 -39.05
C GLU A 340 47.81 -1.90 -38.39
N LEU A 341 48.29 -2.67 -37.41
CA LEU A 341 49.50 -2.51 -36.56
C LEU A 341 49.43 -1.45 -35.44
N GLY A 342 49.90 -1.73 -34.21
CA GLY A 342 50.53 -2.95 -33.74
C GLY A 342 50.71 -3.04 -32.21
N SER A 343 51.09 -4.23 -31.74
CA SER A 343 51.24 -4.58 -30.32
C SER A 343 52.35 -3.80 -29.60
N ARG A 344 52.23 -3.66 -28.27
CA ARG A 344 53.35 -3.94 -27.36
C ARG A 344 52.89 -4.58 -26.05
N ARG A 345 53.69 -5.55 -25.59
CA ARG A 345 53.47 -6.44 -24.44
C ARG A 345 54.17 -5.91 -23.18
N LYS A 346 53.66 -6.35 -22.02
CA LYS A 346 54.37 -6.57 -20.73
C LYS A 346 55.06 -5.36 -20.07
N ARG A 347 54.61 -5.04 -18.85
CA ARG A 347 55.14 -5.73 -17.65
C ARG A 347 53.98 -6.17 -16.77
#